data_AF-A0A238YH76-F1
#
_entry.id   AF-A0A238YH76-F1
#
_cell.length_a   1.000
_cell.length_b   1.000
_cell.length_c   1.000
_cell.angle_alpha   90.00
_cell.angle_beta   90.00
_cell.angle_gamma   90.00
#
_symmetry.space_group_name_H-M   'P 1'
#
loop_
_entity.id
_entity.type
_entity.pdbx_description
1 polymer ?
#
loop_
_entity_poly.entity_id
_entity_poly.type
_entity_poly.pdbx_seq_one_letter_code
_entity_poly.pdbx_strand_id
1 'polypeptide(L)'
;MKELYDNIFEALYEEAVPGLEEIEEYEYSGETPVNYLHFLDGDRQIEVIEEYCEEYGVPVGDRKQVKFNLILGKSPSSSLENVNNAREDEGLKPVEEFLDESV
;
A
#
# COMPACT_ATOMS: atom_id res chain seq x y z
N MET A 1 -4.37 -19.03 -3.92
CA MET A 1 -4.15 -18.28 -2.67
C MET A 1 -2.89 -17.43 -2.74
N LYS A 2 -1.68 -17.99 -2.86
CA LYS A 2 -0.46 -17.16 -2.97
C LYS A 2 -0.56 -16.10 -4.09
N GLU A 3 -0.95 -16.53 -5.29
CA GLU A 3 -1.17 -15.64 -6.45
C GLU A 3 -2.24 -14.55 -6.23
N LEU A 4 -3.30 -14.83 -5.45
CA LEU A 4 -4.28 -13.81 -5.07
C LEU A 4 -3.65 -12.74 -4.20
N TYR A 5 -2.90 -13.13 -3.17
CA TYR A 5 -2.24 -12.17 -2.28
C TYR A 5 -1.18 -11.37 -3.02
N ASP A 6 -0.36 -12.03 -3.84
CA ASP A 6 0.69 -11.38 -4.63
C ASP A 6 0.08 -10.32 -5.57
N ASN A 7 -0.98 -10.67 -6.31
CA ASN A 7 -1.64 -9.74 -7.24
C ASN A 7 -2.36 -8.59 -6.53
N ILE A 8 -2.95 -8.84 -5.35
CA ILE A 8 -3.53 -7.74 -4.57
C ILE A 8 -2.43 -6.81 -4.06
N PHE A 9 -1.31 -7.32 -3.56
CA PHE A 9 -0.20 -6.45 -3.15
C PHE A 9 0.31 -5.60 -4.31
N GLU A 10 0.51 -6.20 -5.48
CA GLU A 10 0.91 -5.48 -6.69
C GLU A 10 -0.07 -4.34 -7.01
N ALA A 11 -1.37 -4.62 -7.10
CA ALA A 11 -2.39 -3.62 -7.35
C ALA A 11 -2.44 -2.50 -6.30
N LEU A 12 -2.30 -2.85 -5.01
CA LEU A 12 -2.27 -1.86 -3.93
C LEU A 12 -1.06 -0.92 -4.05
N TYR A 13 0.10 -1.42 -4.47
CA TYR A 13 1.31 -0.60 -4.63
C TYR A 13 1.38 0.16 -5.95
N GLU A 14 0.67 -0.30 -6.99
CA GLU A 14 0.47 0.47 -8.23
C GLU A 14 -0.38 1.73 -7.98
N GLU A 15 -1.33 1.67 -7.04
CA GLU A 15 -2.16 2.82 -6.66
C GLU A 15 -1.57 3.66 -5.51
N ALA A 16 -0.55 3.15 -4.82
CA ALA A 16 0.03 3.86 -3.68
C ALA A 16 0.84 5.09 -4.11
N VAL A 17 0.92 6.08 -3.23
CA VAL A 17 1.63 7.34 -3.45
C VAL A 17 2.73 7.54 -2.39
N PRO A 18 3.99 7.78 -2.82
CA PRO A 18 4.50 7.48 -4.17
C PRO A 18 4.43 5.96 -4.44
N GLY A 19 4.55 5.54 -5.70
CA GLY A 19 4.60 4.12 -6.06
C GLY A 19 5.94 3.46 -5.67
N LEU A 20 6.02 2.13 -5.78
CA LEU A 20 7.25 1.37 -5.46
C LEU A 20 8.47 1.82 -6.27
N GLU A 21 8.26 2.29 -7.50
CA GLU A 21 9.32 2.76 -8.41
C GLU A 21 10.15 3.89 -7.77
N GLU A 22 9.56 4.73 -6.92
CA GLU A 22 10.29 5.82 -6.25
C GLU A 22 11.37 5.27 -5.31
N ILE A 23 11.09 4.20 -4.55
CA ILE A 23 12.08 3.63 -3.64
C ILE A 23 13.26 3.00 -4.39
N GLU A 24 13.05 2.51 -5.62
CA GLU A 24 14.14 1.97 -6.43
C GLU A 24 15.13 3.06 -6.89
N GLU A 25 14.68 4.31 -6.99
CA GLU A 25 15.48 5.44 -7.44
C GLU A 25 16.24 6.15 -6.32
N TYR A 26 15.80 6.01 -5.06
CA TYR A 26 16.40 6.65 -3.89
C TYR A 26 17.30 5.68 -3.11
N GLU A 27 18.35 6.19 -2.46
CA GLU A 27 19.20 5.41 -1.53
C GLU A 27 18.44 5.12 -0.21
N TYR A 28 17.35 4.36 -0.30
CA TYR A 28 16.58 3.91 0.85
C TYR A 28 17.46 3.07 1.79
N SER A 29 17.50 3.44 3.07
CA SER A 29 18.44 2.88 4.04
C SER A 29 18.15 1.41 4.39
N GLY A 30 16.91 0.97 4.22
CA GLY A 30 16.45 -0.35 4.65
C GLY A 30 15.94 -0.41 6.10
N GLU A 31 16.01 0.68 6.87
CA GLU A 31 15.63 0.69 8.29
C GLU A 31 14.11 0.72 8.49
N THR A 32 13.40 1.57 7.74
CA THR A 32 11.94 1.71 7.84
C THR A 32 11.19 0.80 6.88
N PRO A 33 10.37 -0.16 7.33
CA PRO A 33 9.68 -1.08 6.43
C PRO A 33 8.97 -0.38 5.27
N VAL A 34 9.23 -0.84 4.04
CA VAL A 34 8.75 -0.24 2.78
C VAL A 34 7.27 0.14 2.82
N ASN A 35 6.42 -0.71 3.40
CA ASN A 35 4.99 -0.45 3.49
C ASN A 35 4.61 0.82 4.28
N TYR A 36 5.50 1.34 5.14
CA TYR A 36 5.32 2.61 5.84
C TYR A 36 5.79 3.82 5.04
N LEU A 37 6.38 3.64 3.86
CA LEU A 37 6.87 4.70 2.99
C LEU A 37 5.92 5.01 1.82
N HIS A 38 4.82 4.25 1.73
CA HIS A 38 3.79 4.37 0.70
C HIS A 38 2.44 4.59 1.34
N PHE A 39 1.67 5.53 0.78
CA PHE A 39 0.33 5.85 1.23
C PHE A 39 -0.72 5.33 0.25
N LEU A 40 -1.75 4.66 0.76
CA LEU A 40 -2.99 4.42 0.01
C LEU A 40 -4.16 4.54 0.99
N ASP A 41 -5.19 5.28 0.60
CA ASP A 41 -6.37 5.47 1.44
C ASP A 41 -7.00 4.13 1.84
N GLY A 42 -7.38 4.00 3.12
CA GLY A 42 -7.86 2.73 3.66
C GLY A 42 -9.15 2.22 3.01
N ASP A 43 -10.05 3.12 2.61
CA ASP A 43 -11.27 2.74 1.90
C ASP A 43 -10.91 2.24 0.49
N ARG A 44 -9.96 2.91 -0.19
CA ARG A 44 -9.47 2.44 -1.49
C ARG A 44 -8.77 1.08 -1.41
N GLN A 45 -7.96 0.84 -0.38
CA GLN A 45 -7.36 -0.48 -0.15
C GLN A 45 -8.44 -1.56 -0.04
N ILE A 46 -9.54 -1.27 0.67
CA ILE A 46 -10.65 -2.20 0.83
C ILE A 46 -11.32 -2.50 -0.52
N GLU A 47 -11.54 -1.49 -1.36
CA GLU A 47 -12.14 -1.65 -2.68
C GLU A 47 -11.30 -2.58 -3.56
N VAL A 48 -9.98 -2.33 -3.68
CA VAL A 48 -9.07 -3.16 -4.48
C VAL A 48 -9.09 -4.61 -3.98
N ILE A 49 -9.03 -4.82 -2.66
CA ILE A 49 -9.08 -6.17 -2.08
C ILE A 49 -10.41 -6.88 -2.42
N GLU A 50 -11.53 -6.16 -2.37
CA GLU A 50 -12.84 -6.72 -2.67
C GLU A 50 -13.00 -7.07 -4.15
N GLU A 51 -12.53 -6.22 -5.07
CA GLU A 51 -12.52 -6.46 -6.52
C GLU A 51 -11.78 -7.76 -6.85
N TYR A 52 -10.56 -7.95 -6.33
CA TYR A 52 -9.78 -9.17 -6.55
C TYR A 52 -10.40 -10.39 -5.84
N CYS A 53 -11.01 -10.22 -4.67
CA CYS A 53 -11.75 -11.31 -4.04
C CYS A 53 -12.93 -11.77 -4.91
N GLU A 54 -13.58 -10.85 -5.63
CA GLU A 54 -14.65 -11.17 -6.58
C GLU A 54 -14.11 -11.87 -7.82
N GLU A 55 -13.06 -11.35 -8.42
CA GLU A 55 -12.43 -11.91 -9.61
C GLU A 55 -11.95 -13.35 -9.38
N TYR A 56 -11.32 -13.61 -8.24
CA TYR A 56 -10.82 -14.94 -7.87
C TYR A 56 -11.90 -15.86 -7.28
N GLY A 57 -13.15 -15.39 -7.18
CA GLY A 57 -14.26 -16.18 -6.67
C GLY A 57 -14.13 -16.55 -5.19
N VAL A 58 -13.49 -15.70 -4.38
CA VAL A 58 -13.35 -15.90 -2.94
C VAL A 58 -14.73 -15.88 -2.28
N PRO A 59 -15.11 -16.94 -1.53
CA PRO A 59 -16.37 -17.00 -0.83
C PRO A 59 -16.54 -15.81 0.13
N VAL A 60 -17.74 -15.22 0.17
CA VAL A 60 -18.04 -14.05 1.02
C VAL A 60 -17.66 -14.27 2.48
N GLY A 61 -17.83 -15.49 3.00
CA GLY A 61 -17.45 -15.86 4.37
C GLY A 61 -15.94 -15.76 4.65
N ASP A 62 -15.10 -15.88 3.62
CA ASP A 62 -13.64 -15.88 3.73
C ASP A 62 -13.03 -14.50 3.44
N ARG A 63 -13.76 -13.63 2.71
CA ARG A 63 -13.28 -12.29 2.31
C ARG A 63 -12.83 -11.43 3.49
N LYS A 64 -13.52 -11.53 4.64
CA LYS A 64 -13.14 -10.81 5.86
C LYS A 64 -11.73 -11.20 6.33
N GLN A 65 -11.40 -12.49 6.29
CA GLN A 65 -10.08 -12.97 6.69
C GLN A 65 -9.00 -12.54 5.70
N VAL A 66 -9.30 -12.60 4.40
CA VAL A 66 -8.39 -12.13 3.34
C VAL A 66 -8.05 -10.66 3.54
N LYS A 67 -9.08 -9.81 3.71
CA LYS A 67 -8.92 -8.39 4.01
C LYS A 67 -8.05 -8.14 5.23
N PHE A 68 -8.33 -8.81 6.34
CA PHE A 68 -7.55 -8.67 7.57
C PHE A 68 -6.07 -9.06 7.38
N ASN A 69 -5.82 -10.16 6.66
CA ASN A 69 -4.46 -10.62 6.38
C ASN A 69 -3.68 -9.66 5.48
N LEU A 70 -4.34 -9.01 4.51
CA LEU A 70 -3.70 -8.04 3.62
C LEU A 70 -3.39 -6.74 4.36
N ILE A 71 -4.39 -6.18 5.05
CA ILE A 71 -4.24 -4.91 5.79
C ILE A 71 -3.19 -5.03 6.90
N LEU A 72 -3.19 -6.12 7.68
CA LEU A 72 -2.15 -6.35 8.70
C LEU A 72 -0.85 -6.95 8.14
N GLY A 73 -0.83 -7.26 6.85
CA GLY A 73 0.33 -7.78 6.16
C GLY A 73 1.29 -6.66 5.79
N LYS A 74 1.64 -6.60 4.51
CA LYS A 74 2.56 -5.61 3.95
C LYS A 74 1.85 -4.64 3.01
N SER A 75 0.56 -4.34 3.26
CA SER A 75 -0.15 -3.33 2.46
C SER A 75 0.40 -1.93 2.76
N PRO A 76 0.30 -0.98 1.82
CA PRO A 76 0.64 0.42 2.06
C PRO A 76 -0.05 0.95 3.32
N SER A 77 0.55 1.93 3.98
CA SER A 77 -0.08 2.57 5.14
C SER A 77 -1.25 3.45 4.69
N SER A 78 -2.32 3.45 5.48
CA SER A 78 -3.46 4.37 5.31
C SER A 78 -3.39 5.60 6.22
N SER A 79 -2.29 5.78 6.94
CA SER A 79 -2.06 6.96 7.80
C SER A 79 -1.02 7.86 7.15
N LEU A 80 -1.49 8.97 6.56
CA LEU A 80 -0.63 9.96 5.90
C LEU A 80 0.44 10.53 6.84
N GLU A 81 0.05 10.88 8.07
CA GLU A 81 0.96 11.37 9.11
C GLU A 81 2.10 10.38 9.39
N ASN A 82 1.77 9.09 9.57
CA ASN A 82 2.80 8.08 9.81
C ASN A 82 3.74 7.91 8.62
N VAL A 83 3.20 7.99 7.39
CA VAL A 83 4.03 7.87 6.17
C VAL A 83 4.95 9.07 6.02
N ASN A 84 4.45 10.29 6.23
CA ASN A 84 5.29 11.49 6.16
C ASN A 84 6.42 11.45 7.18
N ASN A 85 6.14 11.09 8.43
CA ASN A 85 7.17 10.94 9.46
C ASN A 85 8.21 9.87 9.08
N ALA A 86 7.75 8.72 8.60
CA ALA A 86 8.63 7.63 8.16
C ALA A 86 9.52 8.03 6.97
N ARG A 87 8.96 8.79 6.02
CA ARG A 87 9.71 9.30 4.87
C ARG A 87 10.72 10.36 5.28
N GLU A 88 10.36 11.26 6.19
CA GLU A 88 11.29 12.26 6.74
C GLU A 88 12.47 11.61 7.47
N ASP A 89 12.21 10.57 8.27
CA ASP A 89 13.25 9.80 8.97
C ASP A 89 14.25 9.14 7.99
N GLU A 90 13.77 8.76 6.80
CA GLU A 90 14.57 8.21 5.70
C GLU A 90 15.16 9.29 4.77
N GLY A 91 14.92 10.58 5.04
CA GLY A 91 15.37 11.68 4.20
C GLY A 91 14.66 11.78 2.83
N LEU A 92 13.50 11.15 2.70
CA LEU A 92 12.63 11.18 1.53
C LEU A 92 11.63 12.35 1.62
N LYS A 93 11.10 12.77 0.47
CA LYS A 93 10.06 13.81 0.41
C LYS A 93 8.76 13.30 1.04
N PRO A 94 7.99 14.12 1.77
CA PRO A 94 6.68 13.71 2.29
C PRO A 94 5.67 13.43 1.16
N VAL A 95 4.68 12.58 1.43
CA VAL A 95 3.64 12.18 0.46
C VAL A 95 2.80 13.37 -0.02
N GLU A 96 2.57 14.34 0.86
CA GLU A 96 1.78 15.54 0.55
C GLU A 96 2.30 16.28 -0.69
N GLU A 97 3.61 16.31 -0.89
CA GLU A 97 4.22 16.93 -2.08
C GLU A 97 3.84 16.22 -3.39
N PHE A 98 3.60 14.90 -3.36
CA PHE A 98 3.19 14.13 -4.54
C PHE A 98 1.69 14.26 -4.82
N LEU A 99 0.88 14.38 -3.77
CA LEU A 99 -0.57 14.54 -3.89
C LEU A 99 -0.93 15.93 -4.46
N ASP A 100 -0.19 16.96 -4.08
CA ASP A 100 -0.37 18.32 -4.62
C ASP A 100 0.06 18.45 -6.09
N GLU A 101 1.03 17.65 -6.55
CA GLU A 101 1.48 17.63 -7.95
C GLU A 101 0.49 16.91 -8.91
N SER A 102 -0.49 16.19 -8.36
CA SER A 102 -1.44 15.37 -9.11
C SER A 102 -2.76 16.10 -9.46
N VAL A 103 -2.83 17.43 -9.23
CA VAL A 103 -4.02 18.28 -9.45
C VAL A 103 -3.85 19.23 -10.64
#